data_AF-A0A4P5SVG9-F1
#
_entry.id   AF-A0A4P5SVG9-F1
#
_cell.length_a   1.000
_cell.length_b   1.000
_cell.length_c   1.000
_cell.angle_alpha   90.00
_cell.angle_beta   90.00
_cell.angle_gamma   90.00
#
_symmetry.space_group_name_H-M   'P 1'
#
loop_
_entity.id
_entity.type
_entity.pdbx_description
1 polymer ?
#
loop_
_entity_poly.entity_id
_entity_poly.type
_entity_poly.pdbx_seq_one_letter_code
_entity_poly.pdbx_strand_id
1 'polypeptide(L)'
;MSGHSEIEIKLTGDVNKLHAVIQSSKLSLFIKWIGNKKYKTHYYDTKDNRLIKNDIVLRRRESAENKNILGLKLRNPSSSLFEWGEYEVGIQDDRVDLREFGEI
;
A
#
# COMPACT_ATOMS: atom_id res chain seq x y z
N MET A 1 7.03 -11.21 12.95
CA MET A 1 6.13 -10.25 12.27
C MET A 1 6.28 -8.90 12.95
N SER A 2 6.61 -7.83 12.23
CA SER A 2 6.59 -6.47 12.77
C SER A 2 5.41 -5.73 12.15
N GLY A 3 4.43 -5.36 12.98
CA GLY A 3 3.35 -4.46 12.56
C GLY A 3 3.82 -3.02 12.70
N HIS A 4 3.49 -2.17 11.74
CA HIS A 4 3.76 -0.74 11.81
C HIS A 4 2.45 0.03 11.62
N SER A 5 2.29 1.13 12.36
CA SER A 5 1.19 2.06 12.12
C SER A 5 1.62 3.06 11.04
N GLU A 6 0.81 3.21 9.99
CA GLU A 6 1.03 4.15 8.90
C GLU A 6 -0.09 5.20 8.89
N ILE A 7 0.30 6.47 8.96
CA ILE A 7 -0.58 7.60 8.70
C ILE A 7 -0.26 8.10 7.29
N GLU A 8 -1.19 7.88 6.35
CA GLU A 8 -1.02 8.28 4.95
C GLU A 8 -1.92 9.48 4.63
N ILE A 9 -1.33 10.57 4.12
CA ILE A 9 -2.08 11.69 3.53
C ILE A 9 -1.93 11.61 2.01
N LYS A 10 -3.01 11.26 1.31
CA LYS A 10 -3.03 11.17 -0.15
C LYS A 10 -3.38 12.52 -0.77
N LEU A 11 -2.50 13.02 -1.62
CA LEU A 11 -2.78 14.16 -2.49
C LEU A 11 -3.15 13.63 -3.88
N THR A 12 -4.27 14.11 -4.42
CA THR A 12 -4.69 13.80 -5.79
C THR A 12 -4.61 15.06 -6.64
N GLY A 13 -4.11 14.93 -7.86
CA GLY A 13 -3.93 16.08 -8.74
C GLY A 13 -3.01 15.78 -9.91
N ASP A 14 -2.83 16.79 -10.76
CA ASP A 14 -1.88 16.75 -11.86
C ASP A 14 -0.45 16.59 -11.34
N VAL A 15 0.28 15.60 -11.87
CA VAL A 15 1.62 15.24 -11.39
C VAL A 15 2.61 16.40 -11.53
N ASN A 16 2.52 17.20 -12.59
CA ASN A 16 3.43 18.31 -12.83
C ASN A 16 3.13 19.46 -11.86
N LYS A 17 1.85 19.73 -11.58
CA LYS A 17 1.44 20.73 -10.58
C LYS A 17 1.84 20.30 -9.17
N LEU A 18 1.62 19.05 -8.79
CA LEU A 18 2.06 18.51 -7.50
C LEU A 18 3.58 18.60 -7.35
N HIS A 19 4.31 18.24 -8.41
CA HIS A 19 5.76 18.39 -8.45
C HIS A 19 6.19 19.84 -8.21
N ALA A 20 5.60 20.79 -8.94
CA ALA A 20 5.90 22.22 -8.78
C ALA A 20 5.60 22.73 -7.36
N VAL A 21 4.45 22.35 -6.79
CA VAL A 21 4.06 22.73 -5.41
C VAL A 21 5.07 22.18 -4.41
N ILE A 22 5.42 20.89 -4.51
CA ILE A 22 6.42 20.26 -3.66
C ILE A 22 7.75 21.01 -3.72
N GLN A 23 8.26 21.26 -4.93
CA GLN A 23 9.54 21.94 -5.15
C GLN A 23 9.54 23.38 -4.63
N SER A 24 8.44 24.11 -4.76
CA SER A 24 8.31 25.48 -4.24
C SER A 24 8.08 25.57 -2.72
N SER A 25 7.77 24.45 -2.06
CA SER A 25 7.43 24.43 -0.64
C SER A 25 8.64 24.14 0.25
N LYS A 26 8.51 24.43 1.55
CA LYS A 26 9.47 24.01 2.57
C LYS A 26 9.56 22.49 2.72
N LEU A 27 8.61 21.72 2.17
CA LEU A 27 8.61 20.25 2.19
C LEU A 27 9.70 19.67 1.29
N SER A 28 10.16 20.41 0.28
CA SER A 28 11.26 19.99 -0.61
C SER A 28 12.50 19.52 0.15
N LEU A 29 12.80 20.15 1.29
CA LEU A 29 13.93 19.81 2.17
C LEU A 29 13.80 18.43 2.84
N PHE A 30 12.56 17.98 3.05
CA PHE A 30 12.25 16.72 3.73
C PHE A 30 11.96 15.58 2.74
N ILE A 31 11.70 15.92 1.48
CA ILE A 31 11.44 14.95 0.42
C ILE A 31 12.78 14.52 -0.16
N LYS A 32 13.33 13.44 0.39
CA LYS A 32 14.36 12.68 -0.31
C LYS A 32 13.70 12.10 -1.55
N TRP A 33 14.10 12.56 -2.73
CA TRP A 33 13.69 11.95 -3.99
C TRP A 33 14.21 10.52 -4.04
N ILE A 34 13.43 9.61 -3.48
CA ILE A 34 13.57 8.18 -3.73
C ILE A 34 13.08 8.07 -5.17
N GLY A 35 14.00 7.83 -6.11
CA GLY A 35 13.70 7.81 -7.55
C GLY A 35 12.48 6.95 -7.87
N ASN A 36 11.91 7.13 -9.07
CA ASN A 36 10.68 6.45 -9.49
C ASN A 36 10.79 4.92 -9.37
N LYS A 37 10.35 4.38 -8.23
CA LYS A 37 10.21 2.94 -8.02
C LYS A 37 8.89 2.51 -8.64
N LYS A 38 8.96 1.72 -9.70
CA LYS A 38 7.79 1.10 -10.30
C LYS A 38 7.47 -0.18 -9.53
N TYR A 39 6.22 -0.28 -9.09
CA TYR A 39 5.67 -1.49 -8.51
C TYR A 39 4.45 -1.92 -9.33
N LYS A 40 4.37 -3.21 -9.65
CA LYS A 40 3.12 -3.82 -10.10
C LYS A 40 2.39 -4.34 -8.88
N THR A 41 1.17 -3.86 -8.65
CA THR A 41 0.38 -4.26 -7.48
C THR A 41 -0.78 -5.12 -7.92
N HIS A 42 -0.88 -6.31 -7.34
CA HIS A 42 -2.00 -7.23 -7.49
C HIS A 42 -2.86 -7.15 -6.23
N TYR A 43 -4.15 -6.92 -6.40
CA TYR A 43 -5.12 -6.88 -5.31
C TYR A 43 -5.90 -8.19 -5.29
N TYR A 44 -6.19 -8.67 -4.08
CA TYR A 44 -6.92 -9.91 -3.86
C TYR A 44 -8.14 -9.60 -3.01
N ASP A 45 -9.26 -10.22 -3.38
CA ASP A 45 -10.48 -10.24 -2.58
C ASP A 45 -11.17 -11.60 -2.81
N THR A 46 -12.12 -11.89 -1.94
CA THR A 46 -13.11 -12.95 -2.08
C THR A 46 -14.11 -12.65 -3.19
N LYS A 47 -14.73 -13.68 -3.76
CA LYS A 47 -15.76 -13.54 -4.82
C LYS A 47 -16.92 -12.63 -4.44
N ASP A 48 -17.25 -12.54 -3.14
CA ASP A 48 -18.32 -11.71 -2.60
C ASP A 48 -17.82 -10.38 -1.97
N ASN A 49 -16.56 -10.01 -2.22
CA ASN A 49 -15.92 -8.76 -1.83
C ASN A 49 -15.89 -8.54 -0.30
N ARG A 50 -15.74 -9.60 0.50
CA ARG A 50 -15.70 -9.51 1.97
C ARG A 50 -14.56 -8.65 2.48
N LEU A 51 -13.37 -8.70 1.86
CA LEU A 51 -12.22 -7.97 2.41
C LEU A 51 -12.48 -6.47 2.31
N ILE A 52 -12.80 -5.98 1.11
CA ILE A 52 -13.03 -4.55 0.92
C ILE A 52 -14.28 -4.05 1.68
N LYS A 53 -15.33 -4.87 1.81
CA LYS A 53 -16.51 -4.53 2.63
C LYS A 53 -16.20 -4.34 4.12
N ASN A 54 -15.11 -4.93 4.60
CA ASN A 54 -14.63 -4.78 5.97
C ASN A 54 -13.41 -3.83 6.05
N ASP A 55 -13.20 -2.98 5.03
CA ASP A 55 -12.05 -2.08 4.92
C ASP A 55 -10.69 -2.81 5.08
N ILE A 56 -10.60 -4.03 4.56
CA ILE A 56 -9.38 -4.85 4.51
C ILE A 56 -8.88 -4.87 3.07
N VAL A 57 -7.59 -4.63 2.88
CA VAL A 57 -6.94 -4.70 1.57
C VAL A 57 -5.80 -5.71 1.63
N LEU A 58 -5.90 -6.77 0.82
CA LEU A 58 -4.83 -7.72 0.60
C LEU A 58 -4.17 -7.45 -0.76
N ARG A 59 -2.85 -7.29 -0.77
CA ARG A 59 -2.11 -6.96 -1.99
C ARG A 59 -0.76 -7.65 -2.08
N ARG A 60 -0.33 -7.99 -3.29
CA ARG A 60 1.06 -8.36 -3.62
C ARG A 60 1.68 -7.24 -4.43
N ARG A 61 2.80 -6.69 -3.96
CA ARG A 61 3.61 -5.70 -4.67
C ARG A 61 4.84 -6.39 -5.25
N GLU A 62 5.01 -6.28 -6.55
CA GLU A 62 6.16 -6.78 -7.29
C GLU A 62 7.03 -5.60 -7.71
N SER A 63 8.29 -5.59 -7.27
CA SER A 63 9.26 -4.58 -7.69
C SER A 63 9.95 -4.97 -8.99
N ALA A 64 10.63 -4.02 -9.64
CA ALA A 64 11.44 -4.29 -10.84
C ALA A 64 12.59 -5.31 -10.62
N GLU A 65 12.95 -5.59 -9.36
CA GLU A 65 13.95 -6.59 -8.98
C GLU A 65 13.31 -7.98 -8.69
N ASN A 66 12.06 -8.19 -9.12
CA ASN A 66 11.25 -9.38 -8.83
C ASN A 66 11.11 -9.71 -7.34
N LYS A 67 11.30 -8.72 -6.46
CA LYS A 67 11.00 -8.88 -5.04
C LYS A 67 9.51 -8.74 -4.84
N ASN A 68 8.89 -9.80 -4.33
CA ASN A 68 7.48 -9.82 -4.01
C ASN A 68 7.28 -9.48 -2.53
N ILE A 69 6.34 -8.57 -2.26
CA ILE A 69 5.92 -8.20 -0.91
C ILE A 69 4.42 -8.44 -0.81
N LEU A 70 4.02 -9.31 0.10
CA LEU A 70 2.63 -9.47 0.48
C LEU A 70 2.31 -8.46 1.57
N GLY A 71 1.28 -7.65 1.36
CA GLY A 71 0.83 -6.61 2.28
C GLY A 71 -0.64 -6.79 2.64
N LEU A 72 -0.95 -6.67 3.93
CA LEU A 72 -2.31 -6.58 4.46
C LEU A 72 -2.50 -5.20 5.08
N LYS A 73 -3.48 -4.44 4.60
CA LYS A 73 -3.89 -3.17 5.20
C LYS A 73 -5.26 -3.29 5.84
N LEU A 74 -5.38 -2.78 7.06
CA LEU A 74 -6.60 -2.71 7.86
C LEU A 74 -6.88 -1.24 8.16
N ARG A 75 -8.05 -0.73 7.77
CA ARG A 75 -8.39 0.66 8.06
C ARG A 75 -8.64 0.83 9.56
N ASN A 76 -8.15 1.93 10.14
CA ASN A 76 -8.57 2.34 11.47
C ASN A 76 -9.95 3.03 11.36
N PRO A 77 -11.04 2.42 11.87
CA PRO A 77 -12.40 2.99 11.75
C PRO A 77 -12.58 4.25 12.59
N SER A 78 -11.72 4.47 13.59
CA SER A 78 -11.81 5.61 14.51
C SER A 78 -11.09 6.87 14.02
N SER A 79 -10.40 6.79 12.87
CA SER A 79 -9.61 7.89 12.33
C SER A 79 -10.36 8.63 11.23
N SER A 80 -10.37 9.96 11.29
CA SER A 80 -10.88 10.84 10.22
C SER A 80 -9.89 11.01 9.06
N LEU A 81 -8.63 10.60 9.27
CA LEU A 81 -7.58 10.51 8.26
C LEU A 81 -7.50 9.08 7.71
N PHE A 82 -6.88 8.90 6.54
CA PHE A 82 -6.58 7.57 6.00
C PHE A 82 -5.45 6.92 6.81
N GLU A 83 -5.79 6.47 8.01
CA GLU A 83 -4.90 5.73 8.90
C GLU A 83 -5.13 4.23 8.70
N TRP A 84 -4.04 3.51 8.43
CA TRP A 84 -4.07 2.09 8.15
C TRP A 84 -3.04 1.37 9.03
N GLY A 85 -3.47 0.28 9.65
CA GLY A 85 -2.52 -0.72 10.13
C GLY A 85 -2.01 -1.51 8.94
N GLU A 86 -0.69 -1.58 8.75
CA GLU A 86 -0.08 -2.33 7.66
C GLU A 86 0.85 -3.44 8.19
N TYR A 87 0.71 -4.62 7.58
CA TYR A 87 1.58 -5.77 7.80
C TYR A 87 2.16 -6.19 6.46
N GLU A 88 3.49 -6.27 6.37
CA GLU A 88 4.19 -6.67 5.15
C GLU A 88 5.13 -7.83 5.40
N VAL A 89 5.22 -8.74 4.43
CA VAL A 89 6.15 -9.85 4.42
C VAL A 89 6.73 -10.05 3.02
N GLY A 90 8.05 -10.24 2.93
CA GLY A 90 8.70 -10.63 1.69
C GLY A 90 8.38 -12.08 1.35
N ILE A 91 7.95 -12.35 0.12
CA ILE A 91 7.64 -13.70 -0.36
C ILE A 91 8.56 -14.06 -1.54
N GLN A 92 8.96 -15.33 -1.63
CA GLN A 92 9.83 -15.82 -2.71
C GLN A 92 9.05 -16.26 -3.95
N ASP A 93 7.80 -16.69 -3.76
CA ASP A 93 6.92 -17.19 -4.82
C ASP A 93 5.91 -16.11 -5.23
N ASP A 94 5.47 -16.15 -6.49
CA ASP A 94 4.37 -15.31 -6.97
C ASP A 94 3.00 -15.86 -6.53
N ARG A 95 2.96 -17.11 -6.08
CA ARG A 95 1.77 -17.73 -5.51
C ARG A 95 1.59 -17.32 -4.05
N VAL A 96 0.58 -16.49 -3.81
CA VAL A 96 0.06 -16.29 -2.45
C VAL A 96 -0.82 -17.51 -2.15
N ASP A 97 -0.40 -18.35 -1.21
CA ASP A 97 -1.25 -19.45 -0.75
C ASP A 97 -2.35 -18.88 0.14
N LEU A 98 -3.48 -18.56 -0.49
CA LEU A 98 -4.63 -17.97 0.17
C LEU A 98 -5.51 -19.02 0.88
N ARG A 99 -5.16 -20.31 0.83
CA ARG A 99 -5.94 -21.38 1.47
C ARG A 99 -6.01 -21.23 2.98
N GLU A 100 -5.02 -20.58 3.60
CA GLU A 100 -5.02 -20.27 5.04
C GLU A 100 -5.98 -19.13 5.43
N PHE A 101 -6.49 -18.36 4.46
CA PHE A 101 -7.41 -17.23 4.70
C PHE A 101 -8.90 -17.60 4.59
N GLY A 102 -9.21 -18.90 4.46
CA GLY A 102 -10.57 -19.41 4.20
C GLY A 102 -10.92 -19.39 2.72
N GLU A 103 -11.90 -20.20 2.30
CA GLU A 103 -12.28 -20.37 0.89
C GLU A 103 -12.50 -19.02 0.16
N ILE A 104 -11.57 -18.65 -0.74
CA ILE A 104 -11.64 -17.49 -1.64
C ILE A 104 -12.18 -17.93 -3.00
#